data_AF-A8MEM1-F1
#
_entry.id   AF-A8MEM1-F1
#
_cell.length_a   1.000
_cell.length_b   1.000
_cell.length_c   1.000
_cell.angle_alpha   90.00
_cell.angle_beta   90.00
_cell.angle_gamma   90.00
#
_symmetry.space_group_name_H-M   'P 1'
#
loop_
_entity.id
_entity.type
_entity.pdbx_description
1 polymer ?
#
loop_
_entity_poly.entity_id
_entity_poly.type
_entity_poly.pdbx_seq_one_letter_code
_entity_poly.pdbx_strand_id
1 'polypeptide(L)'
;MKNERLGANVLSVKIIPNVDDGLAKELNLAPNQKSLGIITADSDDVTYVALDEATKASDVAVVYAKSMYAGAANASTKLAGEVIGILAGPSPAEIRSGLDRAVEVITNEASFYSANEDNSIVYFAHTVSRTGSYLSKGANVREGEAIAYLIAPPLEAIVAIDAALKASAVKMKVFYGPPTETNYAGALLTGSQSACRAACEAFAKAVEAVADNPTSY
;
A
#
# COMPACT_ATOMS: atom_id res chain seq x y z
N MET A 1 9.90 -16.93 10.11
CA MET A 1 11.32 -16.69 10.45
C MET A 1 11.65 -15.23 10.20
N LYS A 2 12.57 -14.64 10.96
CA LYS A 2 12.96 -13.24 10.75
C LYS A 2 13.44 -13.00 9.30
N ASN A 3 13.04 -11.88 8.70
CA ASN A 3 13.27 -11.53 7.29
C ASN A 3 12.53 -12.37 6.24
N GLU A 4 11.60 -13.25 6.65
CA GLU A 4 10.74 -13.98 5.72
C GLU A 4 9.77 -13.02 5.00
N ARG A 5 9.68 -13.15 3.68
CA ARG A 5 8.65 -12.50 2.85
C ARG A 5 7.31 -13.19 3.11
N LEU A 6 6.30 -12.46 3.57
CA LEU A 6 5.01 -13.03 3.95
C LEU A 6 4.02 -13.18 2.78
N GLY A 7 4.31 -12.54 1.64
CA GLY A 7 3.40 -12.46 0.50
C GLY A 7 2.14 -11.65 0.80
N ALA A 8 1.19 -11.71 -0.13
CA ALA A 8 -0.19 -11.26 0.01
C ALA A 8 -1.05 -12.00 -1.02
N ASN A 9 -2.35 -12.12 -0.76
CA ASN A 9 -3.30 -12.84 -1.59
C ASN A 9 -4.43 -11.93 -2.06
N VAL A 10 -4.74 -12.04 -3.34
CA VAL A 10 -5.98 -11.50 -3.90
C VAL A 10 -7.14 -12.42 -3.57
N LEU A 11 -8.21 -11.87 -3.00
CA LEU A 11 -9.37 -12.65 -2.55
C LEU A 11 -10.53 -12.61 -3.55
N SER A 12 -10.78 -11.45 -4.17
CA SER A 12 -11.83 -11.30 -5.18
C SER A 12 -11.48 -10.21 -6.19
N VAL A 13 -11.84 -10.46 -7.46
CA VAL A 13 -11.70 -9.51 -8.57
C VAL A 13 -12.96 -9.51 -9.42
N LYS A 14 -13.49 -8.33 -9.74
CA LYS A 14 -14.63 -8.14 -10.67
C LYS A 14 -14.44 -6.93 -11.56
N ILE A 15 -15.02 -7.01 -12.76
CA ILE A 15 -15.11 -5.91 -13.72
C ILE A 15 -16.58 -5.57 -13.91
N ILE A 16 -16.90 -4.27 -13.87
CA ILE A 16 -18.20 -3.74 -14.22
C ILE A 16 -18.03 -2.92 -15.52
N PRO A 17 -18.49 -3.44 -16.67
CA PRO A 17 -18.62 -2.64 -17.87
C PRO A 17 -19.83 -1.72 -17.77
N ASN A 18 -19.74 -0.50 -18.32
CA ASN A 18 -20.84 0.48 -18.38
C ASN A 18 -21.51 0.69 -17.00
N VAL A 19 -20.73 1.22 -16.06
CA VAL A 19 -21.20 1.52 -14.70
C VAL A 19 -22.47 2.38 -14.73
N ASP A 20 -23.41 2.04 -13.86
CA ASP A 20 -24.64 2.81 -13.65
C ASP A 20 -24.35 4.24 -13.20
N ASP A 21 -25.13 5.21 -13.68
CA ASP A 21 -24.93 6.63 -13.41
C ASP A 21 -25.04 6.97 -11.91
N GLY A 22 -25.88 6.25 -11.16
CA GLY A 22 -26.02 6.42 -9.72
C GLY A 22 -24.74 6.06 -8.97
N LEU A 23 -24.16 4.90 -9.28
CA LEU A 23 -22.88 4.49 -8.68
C LEU A 23 -21.72 5.38 -9.17
N ALA A 24 -21.73 5.76 -10.44
CA ALA A 24 -20.72 6.67 -11.01
C ALA A 24 -20.70 8.02 -10.26
N LYS A 25 -21.88 8.53 -9.91
CA LYS A 25 -22.02 9.75 -9.12
C LYS A 25 -21.45 9.61 -7.70
N GLU A 26 -21.79 8.54 -6.98
CA GLU A 26 -21.29 8.32 -5.61
C GLU A 26 -19.76 8.14 -5.57
N LEU A 27 -19.19 7.51 -6.60
CA LEU A 27 -17.74 7.36 -6.75
C LEU A 27 -17.05 8.59 -7.36
N ASN A 28 -17.80 9.65 -7.65
CA ASN A 28 -17.31 10.89 -8.28
C ASN A 28 -16.50 10.64 -9.56
N LEU A 29 -16.99 9.74 -10.42
CA LEU A 29 -16.29 9.36 -11.65
C LEU A 29 -16.26 10.50 -12.66
N ALA A 30 -15.15 10.59 -13.39
CA ALA A 30 -15.04 11.47 -14.55
C ALA A 30 -15.93 10.96 -15.72
N PRO A 31 -16.39 11.83 -16.63
CA PRO A 31 -17.30 11.44 -17.72
C PRO A 31 -16.77 10.32 -18.62
N ASN A 32 -15.45 10.21 -18.77
CA ASN A 32 -14.77 9.18 -19.57
C ASN A 32 -14.56 7.87 -18.81
N GLN A 33 -14.81 7.80 -17.50
CA GLN A 33 -14.66 6.57 -16.71
C GLN A 33 -15.95 5.74 -16.77
N LYS A 34 -15.99 4.79 -17.71
CA LYS A 34 -17.19 3.98 -18.00
C LYS A 34 -17.12 2.58 -17.42
N SER A 35 -15.94 2.10 -17.06
CA SER A 35 -15.73 0.74 -16.54
C SER A 35 -15.03 0.79 -15.20
N LEU A 36 -15.38 -0.14 -14.31
CA LEU A 36 -14.75 -0.30 -13.00
C LEU A 36 -14.06 -1.65 -12.87
N GLY A 37 -12.93 -1.66 -12.19
CA GLY A 37 -12.25 -2.86 -11.69
C GLY A 37 -12.24 -2.85 -10.18
N ILE A 38 -12.76 -3.89 -9.55
CA ILE A 38 -12.86 -4.02 -8.10
C ILE A 38 -11.94 -5.15 -7.66
N ILE A 39 -11.11 -4.89 -6.66
CA ILE A 39 -10.18 -5.86 -6.08
C ILE A 39 -10.26 -5.83 -4.55
N THR A 40 -10.16 -7.01 -3.93
CA THR A 40 -10.02 -7.19 -2.48
C THR A 40 -8.84 -8.12 -2.22
N ALA A 41 -8.11 -7.86 -1.14
CA ALA A 41 -6.91 -8.61 -0.77
C ALA A 41 -6.76 -8.68 0.76
N ASP A 42 -5.84 -9.53 1.23
CA ASP A 42 -5.51 -9.71 2.64
C ASP A 42 -4.35 -8.84 3.13
N SER A 43 -3.83 -7.93 2.29
CA SER A 43 -2.83 -6.92 2.67
C SER A 43 -3.12 -5.58 2.01
N ASP A 44 -3.40 -4.56 2.83
CA ASP A 44 -3.82 -3.24 2.38
C ASP A 44 -2.71 -2.43 1.71
N ASP A 45 -1.58 -2.19 2.38
CA ASP A 45 -0.48 -1.38 1.85
C ASP A 45 0.17 -2.00 0.60
N VAL A 46 0.25 -3.33 0.54
CA VAL A 46 0.67 -4.07 -0.66
C VAL A 46 -0.30 -3.77 -1.82
N THR A 47 -1.61 -3.76 -1.54
CA THR A 47 -2.63 -3.45 -2.54
C THR A 47 -2.60 -1.98 -2.95
N TYR A 48 -2.30 -1.05 -2.06
CA TYR A 48 -2.15 0.36 -2.41
C TYR A 48 -0.98 0.62 -3.36
N VAL A 49 0.16 -0.05 -3.14
CA VAL A 49 1.26 -0.05 -4.11
C VAL A 49 0.82 -0.67 -5.44
N ALA A 50 0.13 -1.81 -5.40
CA ALA A 50 -0.37 -2.48 -6.61
C ALA A 50 -1.35 -1.62 -7.44
N LEU A 51 -2.23 -0.88 -6.77
CA LEU A 51 -3.15 0.05 -7.40
C LEU A 51 -2.41 1.22 -8.06
N ASP A 52 -1.35 1.73 -7.44
CA ASP A 52 -0.48 2.76 -8.04
C ASP A 52 0.25 2.23 -9.27
N GLU A 53 0.78 1.01 -9.19
CA GLU A 53 1.40 0.31 -10.31
C GLU A 53 0.42 0.12 -11.49
N ALA A 54 -0.85 -0.16 -11.21
CA ALA A 54 -1.89 -0.24 -12.23
C ALA A 54 -2.04 1.09 -13.02
N THR A 55 -1.98 2.24 -12.33
CA THR A 55 -2.08 3.56 -13.00
C THR A 55 -0.91 3.86 -13.94
N LYS A 56 0.21 3.14 -13.81
CA LYS A 56 1.35 3.25 -14.73
C LYS A 56 1.25 2.33 -15.94
N ALA A 57 0.47 1.25 -15.81
CA ALA A 57 0.38 0.20 -16.81
C ALA A 57 -0.77 0.41 -17.81
N SER A 58 -1.85 1.08 -17.41
CA SER A 58 -3.03 1.31 -18.25
C SER A 58 -3.71 2.64 -17.95
N ASP A 59 -4.64 3.07 -18.81
CA ASP A 59 -5.42 4.30 -18.63
C ASP A 59 -6.53 4.11 -17.58
N VAL A 60 -6.10 4.02 -16.32
CA VAL A 60 -6.96 3.82 -15.15
C VAL A 60 -6.58 4.76 -14.02
N ALA A 61 -7.58 5.14 -13.22
CA ALA A 61 -7.39 5.89 -11.99
C ALA A 61 -7.94 5.11 -10.80
N VAL A 62 -7.28 5.21 -9.65
CA VAL A 62 -7.80 4.72 -8.38
C VAL A 62 -8.84 5.72 -7.89
N VAL A 63 -10.12 5.30 -7.87
CA VAL A 63 -11.25 6.16 -7.46
C VAL A 63 -11.75 5.85 -6.06
N TYR A 64 -11.42 4.67 -5.54
CA TYR A 64 -11.71 4.28 -4.16
C TYR A 64 -10.66 3.30 -3.67
N ALA A 65 -10.17 3.50 -2.45
CA ALA A 65 -9.21 2.60 -1.83
C ALA A 65 -9.35 2.74 -0.31
N LYS A 66 -9.70 1.66 0.40
CA LYS A 66 -9.93 1.69 1.85
C LYS A 66 -9.58 0.37 2.52
N SER A 67 -8.97 0.48 3.69
CA SER A 67 -8.69 -0.64 4.57
C SER A 67 -9.93 -1.01 5.41
N MET A 68 -9.94 -2.22 5.94
CA MET A 68 -10.98 -2.74 6.84
C MET A 68 -10.50 -2.73 8.29
N TYR A 69 -11.43 -2.47 9.20
CA TYR A 69 -11.12 -2.42 10.63
C TYR A 69 -10.59 -3.77 11.14
N ALA A 70 -9.51 -3.70 11.93
CA ALA A 70 -8.82 -4.82 12.57
C ALA A 70 -8.11 -5.82 11.64
N GLY A 71 -7.96 -5.51 10.34
CA GLY A 71 -7.14 -6.32 9.44
C GLY A 71 -7.70 -7.70 9.09
N ALA A 72 -6.99 -8.43 8.23
CA ALA A 72 -7.48 -9.63 7.56
C ALA A 72 -7.67 -10.81 8.52
N ALA A 73 -6.87 -10.85 9.59
CA ALA A 73 -7.02 -11.83 10.67
C ALA A 73 -8.38 -11.76 11.39
N ASN A 74 -9.08 -10.62 11.28
CA ASN A 74 -10.40 -10.40 11.88
C ASN A 74 -11.54 -10.33 10.83
N ALA A 75 -11.27 -10.68 9.57
CA ALA A 75 -12.29 -10.67 8.53
C ALA A 75 -13.41 -11.68 8.83
N SER A 76 -14.65 -11.18 8.97
CA SER A 76 -15.83 -12.00 9.26
C SER A 76 -16.48 -12.62 8.01
N THR A 77 -16.00 -12.27 6.81
CA THR A 77 -16.50 -12.81 5.54
C THR A 77 -15.35 -13.17 4.61
N LYS A 78 -15.55 -14.23 3.81
CA LYS A 78 -14.50 -14.91 3.03
C LYS A 78 -13.71 -14.00 2.06
N LEU A 79 -14.37 -12.97 1.52
CA LEU A 79 -13.82 -12.14 0.44
C LEU A 79 -13.52 -10.70 0.89
N ALA A 80 -13.72 -10.38 2.16
CA ALA A 80 -13.46 -9.02 2.65
C ALA A 80 -11.95 -8.74 2.70
N GLY A 81 -11.16 -9.67 3.24
CA GLY A 81 -9.76 -9.42 3.55
C GLY A 81 -9.62 -8.20 4.45
N GLU A 82 -8.68 -7.32 4.10
CA GLU A 82 -8.50 -6.04 4.79
C GLU A 82 -8.44 -4.82 3.89
N VAL A 83 -8.72 -4.96 2.60
CA VAL A 83 -8.70 -3.82 1.68
C VAL A 83 -9.67 -4.02 0.53
N ILE A 84 -10.28 -2.92 0.09
CA ILE A 84 -10.95 -2.80 -1.19
C ILE A 84 -10.32 -1.69 -2.03
N GLY A 85 -10.01 -2.00 -3.28
CA GLY A 85 -9.58 -1.07 -4.31
C GLY A 85 -10.56 -1.03 -5.48
N ILE A 86 -10.83 0.17 -6.01
CA ILE A 86 -11.62 0.38 -7.21
C ILE A 86 -10.82 1.23 -8.20
N LEU A 87 -10.52 0.63 -9.35
CA LEU A 87 -9.99 1.29 -10.53
C LEU A 87 -11.15 1.73 -11.42
N ALA A 88 -11.03 2.89 -12.05
CA ALA A 88 -11.97 3.37 -13.06
C ALA A 88 -11.22 3.77 -14.34
N GLY A 89 -11.76 3.40 -15.50
CA GLY A 89 -11.13 3.62 -16.80
C GLY A 89 -12.15 3.68 -17.93
N PRO A 90 -11.72 3.97 -19.17
CA PRO A 90 -12.62 4.21 -20.29
C PRO A 90 -13.26 2.94 -20.85
N SER A 91 -12.64 1.77 -20.64
CA SER A 91 -13.13 0.51 -21.18
C SER A 91 -12.81 -0.69 -20.28
N PRO A 92 -13.51 -1.83 -20.46
CA PRO A 92 -13.18 -3.06 -19.75
C PRO A 92 -11.78 -3.60 -20.05
N ALA A 93 -11.20 -3.25 -21.20
CA ALA A 93 -9.85 -3.66 -21.58
C ALA A 93 -8.78 -2.95 -20.72
N GLU A 94 -8.89 -1.62 -20.56
CA GLU A 94 -7.99 -0.84 -19.69
C GLU A 94 -8.09 -1.30 -18.23
N ILE A 95 -9.32 -1.56 -17.76
CA ILE A 95 -9.56 -2.12 -16.43
C ILE A 95 -8.89 -3.49 -16.27
N ARG A 96 -9.04 -4.39 -17.25
CA ARG A 96 -8.41 -5.72 -17.20
C ARG A 96 -6.89 -5.58 -17.11
N SER A 97 -6.29 -4.77 -17.96
CA SER A 97 -4.84 -4.56 -17.94
C SER A 97 -4.35 -3.98 -16.60
N GLY A 98 -5.10 -3.05 -16.00
CA GLY A 98 -4.76 -2.49 -14.70
C GLY A 98 -4.90 -3.51 -13.56
N LEU A 99 -5.96 -4.32 -13.58
CA LEU A 99 -6.16 -5.39 -12.60
C LEU A 99 -5.10 -6.50 -12.72
N ASP A 100 -4.74 -6.90 -13.95
CA ASP A 100 -3.69 -7.89 -14.17
C ASP A 100 -2.35 -7.41 -13.58
N ARG A 101 -2.01 -6.12 -13.77
CA ARG A 101 -0.84 -5.52 -13.13
C ARG A 101 -0.95 -5.51 -11.61
N ALA A 102 -2.10 -5.12 -11.06
CA ALA A 102 -2.28 -5.09 -9.60
C ALA A 102 -2.15 -6.49 -8.97
N VAL A 103 -2.74 -7.52 -9.60
CA VAL A 103 -2.66 -8.91 -9.14
C VAL A 103 -1.21 -9.40 -9.14
N GLU A 104 -0.44 -9.08 -10.17
CA GLU A 104 0.99 -9.43 -10.27
C GLU A 104 1.79 -8.81 -9.10
N VAL A 105 1.57 -7.52 -8.81
CA VAL A 105 2.28 -6.83 -7.72
C VAL A 105 1.95 -7.43 -6.36
N ILE A 106 0.68 -7.67 -6.09
CA ILE A 106 0.21 -8.25 -4.81
C ILE A 106 0.82 -9.62 -4.59
N THR A 107 0.82 -10.46 -5.62
CA THR A 107 1.26 -11.85 -5.49
C THR A 107 2.79 -11.94 -5.42
N ASN A 108 3.49 -11.19 -6.27
CA ASN A 108 4.90 -11.46 -6.57
C ASN A 108 5.89 -10.36 -6.17
N GLU A 109 5.47 -9.09 -6.02
CA GLU A 109 6.42 -7.97 -5.88
C GLU A 109 6.43 -7.38 -4.47
N ALA A 110 5.36 -6.68 -4.08
CA ALA A 110 5.29 -6.01 -2.78
C ALA A 110 4.90 -7.02 -1.68
N SER A 111 5.44 -6.84 -0.47
CA SER A 111 5.16 -7.73 0.65
C SER A 111 5.60 -7.12 1.98
N PHE A 112 4.91 -7.50 3.06
CA PHE A 112 5.41 -7.36 4.41
C PHE A 112 6.49 -8.41 4.71
N TYR A 113 7.38 -8.07 5.63
CA TYR A 113 8.46 -8.93 6.11
C TYR A 113 8.33 -9.16 7.60
N SER A 114 8.69 -10.36 8.04
CA SER A 114 8.72 -10.68 9.46
C SER A 114 9.92 -10.06 10.17
N ALA A 115 9.68 -9.43 11.32
CA ALA A 115 10.71 -8.90 12.21
C ALA A 115 11.19 -9.91 13.27
N ASN A 116 10.49 -11.04 13.44
CA ASN A 116 10.77 -12.03 14.48
C ASN A 116 10.53 -13.48 14.00
N GLU A 117 10.78 -14.46 14.86
CA GLU A 117 10.78 -15.87 14.43
C GLU A 117 9.40 -16.44 14.12
N ASP A 118 8.37 -16.00 14.85
CA ASP A 118 7.00 -16.51 14.76
C ASP A 118 6.07 -15.64 13.89
N ASN A 119 6.61 -14.64 13.21
CA ASN A 119 5.89 -13.72 12.32
C ASN A 119 4.78 -12.91 13.02
N SER A 120 4.89 -12.71 14.33
CA SER A 120 3.94 -11.90 15.12
C SER A 120 4.22 -10.40 15.07
N ILE A 121 5.42 -9.99 14.66
CA ILE A 121 5.76 -8.58 14.38
C ILE A 121 6.23 -8.49 12.93
N VAL A 122 5.61 -7.62 12.15
CA VAL A 122 5.85 -7.50 10.70
C VAL A 122 5.99 -6.05 10.29
N TYR A 123 6.66 -5.78 9.18
CA TYR A 123 6.78 -4.43 8.64
C TYR A 123 6.75 -4.40 7.12
N PHE A 124 6.37 -3.26 6.57
CA PHE A 124 6.44 -2.93 5.16
C PHE A 124 7.44 -1.80 4.96
N ALA A 125 8.52 -2.07 4.23
CA ALA A 125 9.56 -1.11 3.92
C ALA A 125 9.81 -1.11 2.41
N HIS A 126 8.90 -0.49 1.65
CA HIS A 126 8.88 -0.59 0.20
C HIS A 126 9.34 0.71 -0.47
N THR A 127 10.35 0.60 -1.35
CA THR A 127 10.79 1.74 -2.17
C THR A 127 10.02 1.76 -3.48
N VAL A 128 9.06 2.68 -3.61
CA VAL A 128 8.44 2.99 -4.89
C VAL A 128 9.40 3.89 -5.66
N SER A 129 10.13 3.33 -6.62
CA SER A 129 11.18 4.03 -7.38
C SER A 129 10.62 5.16 -8.25
N ARG A 130 9.39 4.99 -8.74
CA ARG A 130 8.67 5.94 -9.57
C ARG A 130 7.18 5.76 -9.30
N THR A 131 6.58 6.70 -8.57
CA THR A 131 5.14 6.70 -8.29
C THR A 131 4.31 6.82 -9.56
N GLY A 132 3.16 6.16 -9.57
CA GLY A 132 2.04 6.42 -10.47
C GLY A 132 1.19 7.59 -9.99
N SER A 133 0.01 7.74 -10.58
CA SER A 133 -0.86 8.89 -10.30
C SER A 133 -1.56 8.80 -8.93
N TYR A 134 -1.64 7.61 -8.33
CA TYR A 134 -2.34 7.40 -7.07
C TYR A 134 -1.49 7.80 -5.86
N LEU A 135 -0.32 7.18 -5.68
CA LEU A 135 0.55 7.45 -4.53
C LEU A 135 1.22 8.82 -4.64
N SER A 136 1.49 9.32 -5.84
CA SER A 136 2.01 10.68 -6.00
C SER A 136 1.01 11.73 -5.51
N LYS A 137 -0.27 11.58 -5.87
CA LYS A 137 -1.37 12.42 -5.37
C LYS A 137 -1.53 12.29 -3.86
N GLY A 138 -1.54 11.06 -3.33
CA GLY A 138 -1.65 10.80 -1.89
C GLY A 138 -0.50 11.42 -1.09
N ALA A 139 0.72 11.37 -1.63
CA ALA A 139 1.91 11.95 -1.01
C ALA A 139 2.14 13.44 -1.32
N ASN A 140 1.28 14.07 -2.13
CA ASN A 140 1.48 15.45 -2.60
C ASN A 140 2.92 15.68 -3.14
N VAL A 141 3.29 14.81 -4.07
CA VAL A 141 4.53 14.87 -4.86
C VAL A 141 4.19 14.83 -6.33
N ARG A 142 5.16 15.16 -7.19
CA ARG A 142 4.95 15.01 -8.64
C ARG A 142 4.91 13.53 -8.99
N GLU A 143 4.04 13.17 -9.93
CA GLU A 143 4.02 11.83 -10.49
C GLU A 143 5.41 11.44 -11.01
N GLY A 144 5.83 10.23 -10.64
CA GLY A 144 7.14 9.70 -10.96
C GLY A 144 8.25 10.05 -9.96
N GLU A 145 7.99 10.86 -8.92
CA GLU A 145 8.92 11.00 -7.81
C GLU A 145 8.99 9.69 -6.99
N ALA A 146 10.15 9.43 -6.39
CA ALA A 146 10.37 8.27 -5.55
C ALA A 146 9.78 8.50 -4.15
N ILE A 147 9.24 7.43 -3.55
CA ILE A 147 8.81 7.43 -2.16
C ILE A 147 9.28 6.16 -1.43
N ALA A 148 9.57 6.30 -0.15
CA ALA A 148 9.66 5.19 0.80
C ALA A 148 8.29 5.05 1.47
N TYR A 149 7.65 3.90 1.28
CA TYR A 149 6.40 3.53 1.93
C TYR A 149 6.75 2.65 3.14
N LEU A 150 6.53 3.19 4.34
CA LEU A 150 7.00 2.62 5.60
C LEU A 150 5.82 2.37 6.53
N ILE A 151 5.58 1.11 6.91
CA ILE A 151 4.49 0.70 7.81
C ILE A 151 4.99 -0.35 8.79
N ALA A 152 4.59 -0.23 10.06
CA ALA A 152 4.85 -1.21 11.11
C ALA A 152 3.77 -1.07 12.20
N PRO A 153 3.73 -1.95 13.21
CA PRO A 153 2.83 -1.79 14.36
C PRO A 153 3.12 -0.48 15.11
N PRO A 154 2.19 -0.03 15.98
CA PRO A 154 2.13 1.36 16.41
C PRO A 154 3.41 1.95 17.02
N LEU A 155 4.09 1.24 17.92
CA LEU A 155 5.28 1.77 18.60
C LEU A 155 6.49 1.69 17.68
N GLU A 156 6.66 0.55 17.04
CA GLU A 156 7.71 0.21 16.10
C GLU A 156 7.77 1.23 14.97
N ALA A 157 6.61 1.59 14.41
CA ALA A 157 6.51 2.59 13.35
C ALA A 157 7.03 3.96 13.79
N ILE A 158 6.65 4.43 14.98
CA ILE A 158 7.08 5.76 15.47
C ILE A 158 8.60 5.81 15.64
N VAL A 159 9.19 4.78 16.27
CA VAL A 159 10.64 4.69 16.46
C VAL A 159 11.35 4.59 15.10
N ALA A 160 10.85 3.75 14.22
CA ALA A 160 11.50 3.47 12.94
C ALA A 160 11.37 4.61 11.92
N ILE A 161 10.28 5.38 11.93
CA ILE A 161 10.12 6.59 11.09
C ILE A 161 11.19 7.63 11.46
N ASP A 162 11.40 7.89 12.75
CA ASP A 162 12.43 8.82 13.20
C ASP A 162 13.84 8.35 12.79
N ALA A 163 14.13 7.05 12.95
CA ALA A 163 15.39 6.47 12.49
C ALA A 163 15.58 6.63 10.97
N ALA A 164 14.53 6.39 10.18
CA ALA A 164 14.56 6.52 8.71
C ALA A 164 14.80 7.96 8.25
N LEU A 165 14.17 8.93 8.91
CA LEU A 165 14.36 10.37 8.66
C LEU A 165 15.78 10.83 8.98
N LYS A 166 16.40 10.29 10.05
CA LYS A 166 17.78 10.61 10.44
C LYS A 166 18.81 9.95 9.53
N ALA A 167 18.51 8.77 8.99
CA ALA A 167 19.45 7.97 8.20
C ALA A 167 19.65 8.46 6.75
N SER A 168 18.73 9.26 6.21
CA SER A 168 18.75 9.61 4.79
C SER A 168 18.14 10.99 4.52
N ALA A 169 18.48 11.59 3.37
CA ALA A 169 17.95 12.88 2.94
C ALA A 169 16.54 12.74 2.35
N VAL A 170 15.58 12.36 3.20
CA VAL A 170 14.15 12.23 2.85
C VAL A 170 13.31 13.24 3.63
N LYS A 171 12.10 13.52 3.12
CA LYS A 171 11.12 14.41 3.75
C LYS A 171 9.83 13.65 3.99
N MET A 172 9.25 13.83 5.17
CA MET A 172 7.91 13.33 5.46
C MET A 172 6.87 14.06 4.61
N LYS A 173 6.02 13.28 3.95
CA LYS A 173 4.92 13.79 3.13
C LYS A 173 3.55 13.43 3.68
N VAL A 174 3.44 12.19 4.16
CA VAL A 174 2.23 11.68 4.81
C VAL A 174 2.67 11.00 6.09
N PHE A 175 1.89 11.23 7.14
CA PHE A 175 2.01 10.52 8.40
C PHE A 175 0.72 9.75 8.64
N TYR A 176 0.83 8.43 8.73
CA TYR A 176 -0.25 7.53 9.13
C TYR A 176 -0.14 7.30 10.63
N GLY A 177 -0.71 8.21 11.42
CA GLY A 177 -0.68 8.10 12.88
C GLY A 177 -1.47 6.89 13.40
N PRO A 178 -1.02 6.22 14.47
CA PRO A 178 -1.71 5.04 14.99
C PRO A 178 -3.04 5.39 15.69
N PRO A 179 -4.09 4.56 15.56
CA PRO A 179 -4.18 3.41 14.66
C PRO A 179 -4.70 3.80 13.25
N THR A 180 -4.16 3.19 12.20
CA THR A 180 -4.90 2.97 10.94
C THR A 180 -6.04 1.98 11.19
N GLU A 181 -6.94 1.78 10.23
CA GLU A 181 -8.02 0.80 10.35
C GLU A 181 -7.50 -0.62 10.69
N THR A 182 -6.30 -1.00 10.23
CA THR A 182 -5.66 -2.29 10.50
C THR A 182 -4.84 -2.34 11.80
N ASN A 183 -4.85 -1.28 12.61
CA ASN A 183 -4.04 -1.10 13.82
C ASN A 183 -2.52 -0.98 13.59
N TYR A 184 -2.13 -0.46 12.43
CA TYR A 184 -0.73 -0.13 12.11
C TYR A 184 -0.50 1.39 12.18
N ALA A 185 0.73 1.80 11.87
CA ALA A 185 1.12 3.18 11.64
C ALA A 185 2.29 3.25 10.64
N GLY A 186 2.56 4.45 10.13
CA GLY A 186 3.59 4.60 9.10
C GLY A 186 3.74 6.00 8.53
N ALA A 187 4.45 6.07 7.41
CA ALA A 187 4.64 7.30 6.66
C ALA A 187 4.97 7.04 5.18
N LEU A 188 4.67 8.05 4.35
CA LEU A 188 5.27 8.20 3.03
C LEU A 188 6.37 9.26 3.12
N LEU A 189 7.61 8.85 2.85
CA LEU A 189 8.77 9.75 2.78
C LEU A 189 9.19 9.92 1.32
N THR A 190 9.66 11.10 0.93
CA THR A 190 10.16 11.34 -0.44
C THR A 190 11.59 11.90 -0.44
N GLY A 191 12.34 11.58 -1.48
CA GLY A 191 13.72 12.01 -1.71
C GLY A 191 14.23 11.46 -3.03
N SER A 192 15.55 11.38 -3.21
CA SER A 192 16.09 10.57 -4.32
C SER A 192 15.73 9.11 -4.12
N GLN A 193 15.73 8.32 -5.19
CA GLN A 193 15.49 6.86 -5.09
C GLN A 193 16.48 6.18 -4.12
N SER A 194 17.75 6.60 -4.12
CA SER A 194 18.76 6.08 -3.18
C SER A 194 18.48 6.49 -1.73
N ALA A 195 18.01 7.71 -1.49
CA ALA A 195 17.61 8.15 -0.16
C ALA A 195 16.38 7.39 0.35
N CYS A 196 15.38 7.15 -0.53
CA CYS A 196 14.21 6.34 -0.17
C CYS A 196 14.59 4.90 0.18
N ARG A 197 15.49 4.27 -0.60
CA ARG A 197 16.01 2.93 -0.26
C ARG A 197 16.74 2.92 1.09
N ALA A 198 17.60 3.90 1.34
CA ALA A 198 18.29 4.02 2.63
C ALA A 198 17.31 4.23 3.80
N ALA A 199 16.24 4.99 3.59
CA ALA A 199 15.16 5.16 4.56
C ALA A 199 14.45 3.82 4.85
N CYS A 200 14.13 3.02 3.82
CA CYS A 200 13.53 1.69 3.99
C CYS A 200 14.45 0.75 4.77
N GLU A 201 15.75 0.71 4.47
CA GLU A 201 16.72 -0.12 5.18
C GLU A 201 16.88 0.29 6.65
N ALA A 202 16.91 1.59 6.94
CA ALA A 202 16.98 2.11 8.30
C ALA A 202 15.69 1.84 9.09
N PHE A 203 14.53 1.99 8.44
CA PHE A 203 13.24 1.67 9.02
C PHE A 203 13.15 0.19 9.42
N ALA A 204 13.47 -0.73 8.50
CA ALA A 204 13.45 -2.17 8.75
C ALA A 204 14.32 -2.55 9.96
N LYS A 205 15.58 -2.09 9.98
CA LYS A 205 16.51 -2.34 11.10
C LYS A 205 15.99 -1.81 12.43
N ALA A 206 15.34 -0.65 12.43
CA ALA A 206 14.78 -0.07 13.65
C ALA A 206 13.58 -0.87 14.16
N VAL A 207 12.69 -1.33 13.28
CA VAL A 207 11.58 -2.23 13.66
C VAL A 207 12.13 -3.54 14.25
N GLU A 208 13.10 -4.15 13.58
CA GLU A 208 13.75 -5.38 14.07
C GLU A 208 14.43 -5.18 15.43
N ALA A 209 15.07 -4.03 15.66
CA ALA A 209 15.70 -3.73 16.94
C ALA A 209 14.67 -3.57 18.08
N VAL A 210 13.51 -2.97 17.79
CA VAL A 210 12.40 -2.90 18.75
C VAL A 210 11.85 -4.30 19.01
N ALA A 211 11.67 -5.13 17.97
CA ALA A 211 11.20 -6.51 18.11
C ALA A 211 12.16 -7.38 18.95
N ASP A 212 13.47 -7.20 18.80
CA ASP A 212 14.50 -7.95 19.54
C ASP A 212 14.57 -7.52 21.03
N ASN A 213 14.20 -6.28 21.37
CA ASN A 213 14.34 -5.75 22.73
C ASN A 213 13.22 -4.75 23.11
N PRO A 214 11.95 -5.17 23.19
CA PRO A 214 10.79 -4.27 23.24
C PRO A 214 10.60 -3.53 24.58
N THR A 215 11.38 -3.85 25.61
CA THR A 215 11.21 -3.32 26.98
C THR A 215 12.42 -2.55 27.51
N SER A 216 13.49 -2.42 26.72
CA SER A 216 14.63 -1.55 27.05
C SER A 216 14.50 -0.21 26.31
N TYR A 217 15.02 0.87 26.90
CA TYR A 217 14.98 2.23 26.35
C TYR A 217 16.35 2.90 26.28
#